data_AF-A0A815IA16-F1
#
_entry.id   AF-A0A815IA16-F1
#
_cell.length_a   1.000
_cell.length_b   1.000
_cell.length_c   1.000
_cell.angle_alpha   90.00
_cell.angle_beta   90.00
_cell.angle_gamma   90.00
#
_symmetry.space_group_name_H-M   'P 1'
#
loop_
_entity.id
_entity.type
_entity.pdbx_description
1 polymer ?
#
loop_
_entity_poly.entity_id
_entity_poly.type
_entity_poly.pdbx_seq_one_letter_code
_entity_poly.pdbx_strand_id
1 'polypeptide(L)'
;MISKNSKKLVAGGSWANYPPEQSPAKACDGDTSTKYLHFGTCSEGRYDITCGLDTGFYLELKPGASLVTGLQICTAEDFPERDPLTVSLEGSNQSGSNLTFGWSWTLIYNGPSGLQTDPGRRTCGIMQLTNNSIQYKSYRFLVSRKRGSLNGVQYSELQLFGY
;
A
#
# COMPACT_ATOMS: atom_id res chain seq x y z
N MET A 1 -3.64 -2.89 15.01
CA MET A 1 -3.00 -2.57 13.72
C MET A 1 -2.19 -1.32 13.89
N ILE A 2 -0.91 -1.36 13.49
CA ILE A 2 -0.02 -0.21 13.61
C ILE A 2 -0.31 0.84 12.52
N SER A 3 -0.80 0.40 11.35
CA SER A 3 -1.13 1.29 10.22
C SER A 3 -2.21 2.34 10.54
N LYS A 4 -3.20 2.00 11.38
CA LYS A 4 -4.24 2.94 11.87
C LYS A 4 -3.68 4.11 12.69
N ASN A 5 -2.45 3.98 13.17
CA ASN A 5 -1.77 5.00 13.96
C ASN A 5 -0.73 5.77 13.13
N SER A 6 -0.97 6.00 11.83
CA SER A 6 -0.09 6.83 11.00
C SER A 6 -0.31 8.34 11.20
N LYS A 7 0.76 9.13 11.26
CA LYS A 7 0.74 10.61 11.34
C LYS A 7 0.51 11.26 9.97
N LYS A 8 0.92 10.59 8.89
CA LYS A 8 0.88 11.08 7.52
C LYS A 8 0.86 9.90 6.55
N LEU A 9 0.10 10.02 5.46
CA LEU A 9 0.10 9.09 4.32
C LEU A 9 0.35 9.90 3.06
N VAL A 10 1.46 9.63 2.35
CA VAL A 10 1.87 10.42 1.18
C VAL A 10 2.09 9.48 0.01
N ALA A 11 1.46 9.78 -1.14
CA ALA A 11 1.66 9.03 -2.36
C ALA A 11 3.12 9.06 -2.82
N GLY A 12 3.64 7.92 -3.27
CA GLY A 12 4.95 7.84 -3.93
C GLY A 12 4.86 8.28 -5.39
N GLY A 13 5.71 9.23 -5.79
CA GLY A 13 5.84 9.72 -7.17
C GLY A 13 5.29 11.14 -7.39
N SER A 14 5.80 11.84 -8.42
CA SER A 14 5.45 13.24 -8.73
C SER A 14 4.02 13.43 -9.26
N TRP A 15 3.26 12.35 -9.44
CA TRP A 15 1.95 12.35 -10.06
C TRP A 15 0.95 11.84 -9.02
N ALA A 16 0.42 12.75 -8.21
CA ALA A 16 -0.69 12.50 -7.28
C ALA A 16 -1.97 12.20 -8.08
N ASN A 17 -1.99 11.05 -8.75
CA ASN A 17 -2.98 10.69 -9.73
C ASN A 17 -4.00 9.74 -9.10
N TYR A 18 -4.78 10.33 -8.21
CA TYR A 18 -5.83 9.68 -7.45
C TYR A 18 -6.98 10.67 -7.19
N PRO A 19 -8.24 10.23 -7.16
CA PRO A 19 -9.34 11.08 -6.75
C PRO A 19 -9.17 11.52 -5.28
N PRO A 20 -9.48 12.78 -4.90
CA PRO A 20 -9.32 13.25 -3.53
C PRO A 20 -10.02 12.38 -2.47
N GLU A 21 -11.19 11.84 -2.80
CA GLU A 21 -11.99 10.98 -1.92
C GLU A 21 -11.40 9.57 -1.77
N GLN A 22 -10.45 9.19 -2.63
CA GLN A 22 -9.80 7.89 -2.69
C GLN A 22 -8.29 8.04 -2.50
N SER A 23 -7.89 8.93 -1.58
CA SER A 23 -6.51 9.27 -1.28
C SER A 23 -5.79 8.18 -0.47
N PRO A 24 -4.45 8.23 -0.32
CA PRO A 24 -3.70 7.26 0.48
C PRO A 24 -4.22 7.08 1.91
N ALA A 25 -4.88 8.10 2.49
CA ALA A 25 -5.51 8.01 3.81
C ALA A 25 -6.53 6.86 3.92
N LYS A 26 -7.18 6.53 2.80
CA LYS A 26 -8.19 5.47 2.70
C LYS A 26 -7.61 4.07 2.67
N ALA A 27 -6.29 3.93 2.59
CA ALA A 27 -5.66 2.62 2.62
C ALA A 27 -5.47 2.06 4.04
N CYS A 28 -5.65 2.87 5.09
CA CYS A 28 -5.31 2.47 6.46
C CYS A 28 -6.32 3.03 7.50
N ASP A 29 -7.52 3.44 7.08
CA ASP A 29 -8.49 4.10 7.96
C ASP A 29 -9.34 3.12 8.76
N GLY A 30 -9.26 1.83 8.45
CA GLY A 30 -9.96 0.76 9.13
C GLY A 30 -11.35 0.48 8.63
N ASP A 31 -11.68 0.98 7.44
CA ASP A 31 -13.00 0.90 6.84
C ASP A 31 -12.90 0.32 5.43
N THR A 32 -13.25 -0.96 5.31
CA THR A 32 -13.26 -1.67 4.02
C THR A 32 -14.33 -1.14 3.05
N SER A 33 -15.17 -0.18 3.46
CA SER A 33 -16.11 0.50 2.57
C SER A 33 -15.49 1.67 1.81
N THR A 34 -14.29 2.13 2.21
CA THR A 34 -13.50 3.14 1.50
C THR A 34 -12.36 2.49 0.71
N LYS A 35 -11.71 3.24 -0.19
CA LYS A 35 -10.58 2.73 -0.96
C LYS A 35 -9.53 3.77 -1.25
N TYR A 36 -8.29 3.32 -1.36
CA TYR A 36 -7.26 4.03 -2.08
C TYR A 36 -7.22 3.54 -3.53
N LEU A 37 -7.22 4.48 -4.48
CA LEU A 37 -7.06 4.23 -5.91
C LEU A 37 -5.87 5.04 -6.40
N HIS A 38 -4.97 4.43 -7.18
CA HIS A 38 -3.88 5.17 -7.81
C HIS A 38 -3.73 4.76 -9.28
N PHE A 39 -3.82 5.75 -10.17
CA PHE A 39 -3.73 5.52 -11.61
C PHE A 39 -2.28 5.40 -12.10
N GLY A 40 -1.31 5.88 -11.31
CA GLY A 40 0.09 5.98 -11.73
C GLY A 40 0.23 6.94 -12.90
N THR A 41 0.85 6.50 -13.99
CA THR A 41 0.99 7.28 -15.23
C THR A 41 -0.20 7.15 -16.19
N CYS A 42 -1.21 6.35 -15.84
CA CYS A 42 -2.42 6.22 -16.63
C CYS A 42 -3.47 7.25 -16.22
N SER A 43 -4.49 7.42 -17.05
CA SER A 43 -5.68 8.23 -16.75
C SER A 43 -6.93 7.36 -16.82
N GLU A 44 -8.06 7.95 -16.48
CA GLU A 44 -9.35 7.37 -16.80
C GLU A 44 -9.45 7.05 -18.32
N GLY A 45 -10.08 5.92 -18.65
CA GLY A 45 -10.21 5.41 -20.03
C GLY A 45 -8.98 4.67 -20.59
N ARG A 46 -7.83 4.65 -19.90
CA ARG A 46 -6.66 3.85 -20.31
C ARG A 46 -6.56 2.55 -19.52
N TYR A 47 -6.72 1.42 -20.20
CA TYR A 47 -6.68 0.09 -19.57
C TYR A 47 -5.38 -0.65 -19.93
N ASP A 48 -4.48 -0.78 -18.96
CA ASP A 48 -3.19 -1.45 -19.14
C ASP A 48 -2.79 -2.20 -17.86
N ILE A 49 -2.01 -3.28 -17.99
CA ILE A 49 -1.51 -4.06 -16.85
C ILE A 49 -0.46 -3.29 -16.03
N THR A 50 0.16 -2.27 -16.62
CA THR A 50 1.18 -1.43 -16.00
C THR A 50 0.63 -0.22 -15.24
N CYS A 51 -0.65 0.11 -15.41
CA CYS A 51 -1.25 1.26 -14.73
C CYS A 51 -1.23 1.09 -13.21
N GLY A 52 -0.74 2.10 -12.49
CA GLY A 52 -0.64 2.08 -11.03
C GLY A 52 0.47 1.19 -10.46
N LEU A 53 1.27 0.51 -11.29
CA LEU A 53 2.45 -0.19 -10.79
C LEU A 53 3.52 0.80 -10.33
N ASP A 54 4.38 0.34 -9.42
CA ASP A 54 5.42 1.11 -8.73
C ASP A 54 4.88 2.33 -7.97
N THR A 55 3.59 2.30 -7.65
CA THR A 55 2.92 3.33 -6.84
C THR A 55 2.49 2.77 -5.50
N GLY A 56 2.16 3.68 -4.59
CA GLY A 56 1.75 3.36 -3.23
C GLY A 56 1.94 4.58 -2.35
N PHE A 57 2.30 4.36 -1.10
CA PHE A 57 2.48 5.45 -0.14
C PHE A 57 3.49 5.09 0.94
N TYR A 58 3.92 6.11 1.67
CA TYR A 58 4.58 5.89 2.96
C TYR A 58 3.75 6.45 4.11
N LEU A 59 3.94 5.85 5.28
CA LEU A 59 3.41 6.30 6.55
C LEU A 59 4.50 6.48 7.60
N GLU A 60 4.30 7.47 8.46
CA GLU A 60 5.05 7.67 9.70
C GLU A 60 4.21 7.18 10.88
N LEU A 61 4.76 6.35 11.76
CA LEU A 61 4.05 5.77 12.89
C LEU A 61 3.97 6.74 14.08
N LYS A 62 2.76 6.97 14.61
CA LYS A 62 2.55 7.79 15.83
C LYS A 62 3.23 7.21 17.09
N PRO A 63 3.23 5.88 17.34
CA PRO A 63 3.86 5.31 18.53
C PRO A 63 5.38 5.42 18.56
N GLY A 64 6.03 5.76 17.43
CA GLY A 64 7.48 5.73 17.28
C GLY A 64 7.93 4.52 16.46
N ALA A 65 9.16 4.06 16.69
CA ALA A 65 9.67 2.89 15.99
C ALA A 65 8.90 1.63 16.44
N SER A 66 8.42 0.84 15.50
CA SER A 66 7.75 -0.45 15.76
C SER A 66 8.30 -1.52 14.83
N LEU A 67 8.17 -2.79 15.22
CA LEU A 67 8.54 -3.93 14.41
C LEU A 67 7.31 -4.44 13.67
N VAL A 68 7.22 -4.20 12.37
CA VAL A 68 6.20 -4.85 11.52
C VAL A 68 6.63 -6.26 11.15
N THR A 69 5.84 -7.25 11.56
CA THR A 69 6.04 -8.68 11.36
C THR A 69 5.08 -9.29 10.34
N GLY A 70 4.09 -8.53 9.88
CA GLY A 70 3.13 -9.01 8.89
C GLY A 70 2.32 -7.89 8.24
N LEU A 71 1.78 -8.19 7.07
CA LEU A 71 0.88 -7.33 6.32
C LEU A 71 -0.32 -8.11 5.79
N GLN A 72 -1.48 -7.47 5.72
CA GLN A 72 -2.68 -8.02 5.10
C GLN A 72 -3.37 -6.93 4.30
N ILE A 73 -3.84 -7.27 3.11
CA ILE A 73 -4.49 -6.33 2.19
C ILE A 73 -5.94 -6.76 1.99
N CYS A 74 -6.83 -5.79 1.93
CA CYS A 74 -8.24 -6.01 1.64
C CYS A 74 -8.62 -5.33 0.31
N THR A 75 -9.41 -6.04 -0.49
CA THR A 75 -9.86 -5.59 -1.81
C THR A 75 -10.83 -4.42 -1.69
N ALA A 76 -10.80 -3.48 -2.64
CA ALA A 76 -11.83 -2.45 -2.74
C ALA A 76 -13.16 -2.99 -3.33
N GLU A 77 -14.11 -2.10 -3.56
CA GLU A 77 -15.47 -2.39 -4.06
C GLU A 77 -15.61 -2.47 -5.58
N ASP A 78 -14.66 -1.90 -6.37
CA ASP A 78 -14.79 -1.86 -7.85
C ASP A 78 -14.31 -3.17 -8.51
N PHE A 79 -13.31 -3.08 -9.39
CA PHE A 79 -12.87 -4.12 -10.31
C PHE A 79 -11.72 -4.97 -9.73
N PRO A 80 -11.82 -6.31 -9.78
CA PRO A 80 -10.76 -7.20 -9.30
C PRO A 80 -9.45 -7.07 -10.09
N GLU A 81 -9.47 -6.59 -11.33
CA GLU A 81 -8.28 -6.38 -12.17
C GLU A 81 -7.29 -5.38 -11.57
N ARG A 82 -7.77 -4.45 -10.72
CA ARG A 82 -6.92 -3.48 -10.02
C ARG A 82 -6.31 -4.02 -8.73
N ASP A 83 -6.64 -5.24 -8.31
CA ASP A 83 -6.12 -5.80 -7.06
C ASP A 83 -4.60 -6.00 -7.11
N PRO A 84 -3.85 -5.55 -6.09
CA PRO A 84 -2.44 -5.86 -5.94
C PRO A 84 -2.22 -7.37 -5.84
N LEU A 85 -1.26 -7.91 -6.60
CA LEU A 85 -0.82 -9.31 -6.53
C LEU A 85 0.61 -9.44 -5.99
N THR A 86 1.46 -8.46 -6.21
CA THR A 86 2.83 -8.43 -5.69
C THR A 86 3.12 -7.05 -5.16
N VAL A 87 3.70 -7.01 -3.96
CA VAL A 87 3.90 -5.79 -3.18
C VAL A 87 5.29 -5.77 -2.57
N SER A 88 5.75 -4.60 -2.18
CA SER A 88 6.86 -4.45 -1.26
C SER A 88 6.45 -3.67 -0.01
N LEU A 89 7.08 -4.04 1.10
CA LEU A 89 7.09 -3.26 2.32
C LEU A 89 8.54 -2.92 2.65
N GLU A 90 8.79 -1.67 2.97
CA GLU A 90 10.11 -1.16 3.30
C GLU A 90 10.04 -0.31 4.56
N GLY A 91 11.13 -0.27 5.33
CA GLY A 91 11.24 0.50 6.57
C GLY A 91 12.22 1.66 6.46
N SER A 92 11.98 2.72 7.21
CA SER A 92 12.89 3.85 7.35
C SER A 92 12.89 4.42 8.77
N ASN A 93 14.06 4.88 9.21
CA ASN A 93 14.22 5.70 10.42
C ASN A 93 14.56 7.17 10.09
N GLN A 94 14.48 7.54 8.80
CA GLN A 94 14.58 8.92 8.34
C GLN A 94 13.30 9.70 8.66
N SER A 95 13.34 11.03 8.50
CA SER A 95 12.21 11.92 8.79
C SER A 95 12.11 13.06 7.79
N GLY A 96 10.93 13.69 7.71
CA GLY A 96 10.73 14.89 6.90
C GLY A 96 10.94 14.62 5.40
N SER A 97 11.62 15.54 4.71
CA SER A 97 11.90 15.42 3.27
C SER A 97 12.77 14.21 2.92
N ASN A 98 13.55 13.65 3.85
CA ASN A 98 14.36 12.48 3.54
C ASN A 98 13.48 11.28 3.11
N LEU A 99 12.26 11.17 3.62
CA LEU A 99 11.34 10.08 3.27
C LEU A 99 10.89 10.11 1.79
N THR A 100 11.13 11.19 1.05
CA THR A 100 10.83 11.24 -0.39
C THR A 100 11.92 10.62 -1.26
N PHE A 101 13.10 10.32 -0.71
CA PHE A 101 14.19 9.72 -1.46
C PHE A 101 14.23 8.20 -1.33
N GLY A 102 14.53 7.51 -2.42
CA GLY A 102 14.62 6.04 -2.46
C GLY A 102 15.65 5.45 -1.49
N TRP A 103 16.80 6.12 -1.29
CA TRP A 103 17.87 5.65 -0.40
C TRP A 103 17.47 5.61 1.08
N SER A 104 16.37 6.26 1.46
CA SER A 104 15.87 6.26 2.83
C SER A 104 15.23 4.94 3.24
N TRP A 105 14.97 4.03 2.31
CA TRP A 105 14.14 2.86 2.51
C TRP A 105 14.95 1.57 2.47
N THR A 106 14.72 0.70 3.47
CA THR A 106 15.29 -0.64 3.55
C THR A 106 14.20 -1.67 3.27
N LEU A 107 14.45 -2.59 2.35
CA LEU A 107 13.48 -3.63 2.00
C LEU A 107 13.24 -4.59 3.17
N ILE A 108 11.97 -4.80 3.50
CA ILE A 108 11.51 -5.72 4.55
C ILE A 108 10.81 -6.94 3.94
N TYR A 109 9.99 -6.70 2.93
CA TYR A 109 9.20 -7.73 2.27
C TYR A 109 9.08 -7.39 0.79
N ASN A 110 9.25 -8.38 -0.08
CA ASN A 110 8.85 -8.31 -1.47
C ASN A 110 8.27 -9.66 -1.88
N GLY A 111 6.99 -9.68 -2.22
CA GLY A 111 6.30 -10.93 -2.42
C GLY A 111 4.80 -10.78 -2.68
N PRO A 112 4.07 -11.90 -2.59
CA PRO A 112 2.63 -11.91 -2.83
C PRO A 112 1.86 -10.96 -1.91
N SER A 113 0.70 -10.48 -2.34
CA SER A 113 -0.15 -9.60 -1.53
C SER A 113 -1.05 -10.36 -0.54
N GLY A 114 -1.27 -11.65 -0.78
CA GLY A 114 -2.34 -12.43 -0.16
C GLY A 114 -3.65 -12.45 -0.96
N LEU A 115 -3.71 -11.73 -2.09
CA LEU A 115 -4.88 -11.65 -2.99
C LEU A 115 -4.73 -12.51 -4.26
N GLN A 116 -3.81 -13.48 -4.29
CA GLN A 116 -3.59 -14.33 -5.46
C GLN A 116 -4.88 -15.01 -5.91
N THR A 117 -5.66 -15.52 -4.96
CA THR A 117 -7.08 -15.86 -5.16
C THR A 117 -7.91 -14.64 -4.75
N ASP A 118 -8.86 -14.24 -5.60
CA ASP A 118 -9.79 -13.14 -5.27
C ASP A 118 -10.69 -13.54 -4.09
N PRO A 119 -10.59 -12.87 -2.92
CA PRO A 119 -11.42 -13.20 -1.76
C PRO A 119 -12.85 -12.65 -1.87
N GLY A 120 -13.22 -11.99 -2.97
CA GLY A 120 -14.42 -11.16 -3.09
C GLY A 120 -14.11 -9.70 -2.81
N ARG A 121 -15.11 -8.83 -2.88
CA ARG A 121 -14.94 -7.38 -2.67
C ARG A 121 -15.04 -7.01 -1.20
N ARG A 122 -14.37 -5.92 -0.79
CA ARG A 122 -14.29 -5.45 0.61
C ARG A 122 -13.84 -6.54 1.60
N THR A 123 -13.07 -7.51 1.11
CA THR A 123 -12.66 -8.70 1.87
C THR A 123 -11.14 -8.78 1.93
N CYS A 124 -10.63 -9.19 3.08
CA CYS A 124 -9.19 -9.30 3.31
C CYS A 124 -8.64 -10.63 2.79
N GLY A 125 -7.48 -10.57 2.12
CA GLY A 125 -6.74 -11.74 1.66
C GLY A 125 -6.00 -12.46 2.78
N ILE A 126 -5.14 -13.41 2.40
CA ILE A 126 -4.30 -14.15 3.33
C ILE A 126 -3.19 -13.23 3.88
N MET A 127 -3.03 -13.17 5.19
CA MET A 127 -1.94 -12.41 5.82
C MET A 127 -0.58 -12.95 5.38
N GLN A 128 0.34 -12.03 5.06
CA GLN A 128 1.72 -12.35 4.72
C GLN A 128 2.63 -11.98 5.88
N LEU A 129 3.51 -12.89 6.26
CA LEU A 129 4.51 -12.66 7.31
C LEU A 129 5.79 -12.08 6.71
N THR A 130 6.45 -11.20 7.46
CA THR A 130 7.75 -10.63 7.11
C THR A 130 8.84 -11.28 7.97
N ASN A 131 10.07 -11.28 7.47
CA ASN A 131 11.26 -11.66 8.25
C ASN A 131 11.93 -10.44 8.89
N ASN A 132 11.17 -9.37 9.15
CA ASN A 132 11.72 -8.15 9.71
C ASN A 132 12.23 -8.40 11.14
N SER A 133 13.43 -7.89 11.43
CA SER A 133 14.03 -7.90 12.77
C SER A 133 14.36 -6.49 13.28
N ILE A 134 14.07 -5.45 12.49
CA ILE A 134 14.42 -4.06 12.79
C ILE A 134 13.15 -3.23 12.98
N GLN A 135 13.12 -2.44 14.05
CA GLN A 135 12.06 -1.48 14.29
C GLN A 135 12.29 -0.21 13.44
N TYR A 136 11.23 0.24 12.77
CA TYR A 136 11.26 1.44 11.94
C TYR A 136 10.18 2.43 12.35
N LYS A 137 10.50 3.72 12.25
CA LYS A 137 9.55 4.82 12.49
C LYS A 137 8.58 5.03 11.33
N SER A 138 8.99 4.64 10.12
CA SER A 138 8.23 4.84 8.90
C SER A 138 8.24 3.60 8.04
N TYR A 139 7.15 3.40 7.30
CA TYR A 139 6.97 2.29 6.38
C TYR A 139 6.52 2.77 5.02
N ARG A 140 7.06 2.19 3.94
CA ARG A 140 6.62 2.43 2.55
C ARG A 140 6.06 1.15 1.97
N PHE A 141 4.91 1.27 1.32
CA PHE A 141 4.22 0.20 0.64
C PHE A 141 4.11 0.53 -0.85
N LEU A 142 4.49 -0.41 -1.70
CA LEU A 142 4.43 -0.27 -3.16
C LEU A 142 3.79 -1.51 -3.80
N VAL A 143 3.10 -1.31 -4.91
CA VAL A 143 2.51 -2.39 -5.72
C VAL A 143 3.35 -2.58 -6.98
N SER A 144 3.88 -3.79 -7.20
CA SER A 144 4.71 -4.10 -8.38
C SER A 144 4.01 -4.99 -9.40
N ARG A 145 2.92 -5.67 -9.02
CA ARG A 145 2.04 -6.41 -9.94
C ARG A 145 0.59 -6.34 -9.49
N LYS A 146 -0.34 -6.40 -10.43
CA LYS A 146 -1.79 -6.44 -10.20
C LYS A 146 -2.48 -7.50 -11.05
N ARG A 147 -3.76 -7.79 -10.77
CA ARG A 147 -4.48 -8.94 -11.33
C ARG A 147 -4.75 -8.86 -12.82
N GLY A 148 -5.10 -7.68 -13.35
CA GLY A 148 -5.52 -7.54 -14.73
C GLY A 148 -5.31 -6.14 -15.30
N SER A 149 -5.66 -5.98 -16.58
CA SER A 149 -5.51 -4.73 -17.32
C SER A 149 -6.67 -3.79 -17.01
N LEU A 150 -6.38 -2.74 -16.25
CA LEU A 150 -7.33 -1.66 -15.93
C LEU A 150 -6.57 -0.39 -15.55
N ASN A 151 -7.25 0.75 -15.47
CA ASN A 151 -6.67 2.04 -15.11
C ASN A 151 -6.32 2.09 -13.60
N GLY A 152 -5.20 1.50 -13.18
CA GLY A 152 -4.63 1.70 -11.86
C GLY A 152 -4.63 0.47 -10.93
N VAL A 153 -4.31 0.74 -9.66
CA VAL A 153 -4.33 -0.20 -8.53
C VAL A 153 -5.25 0.30 -7.44
N GLN A 154 -5.94 -0.61 -6.75
CA GLN A 154 -6.85 -0.24 -5.67
C GLN A 154 -6.88 -1.25 -4.53
N TYR A 155 -7.15 -0.77 -3.33
CA TYR A 155 -7.36 -1.61 -2.15
C TYR A 155 -8.05 -0.78 -1.07
N SER A 156 -8.86 -1.45 -0.25
CA SER A 156 -9.60 -0.79 0.83
C SER A 156 -8.75 -0.66 2.09
N GLU A 157 -7.86 -1.61 2.35
CA GLU A 157 -7.06 -1.63 3.57
C GLU A 157 -5.69 -2.25 3.33
N LEU A 158 -4.69 -1.69 4.01
CA LEU A 158 -3.39 -2.24 4.31
C LEU A 158 -3.25 -2.28 5.84
N GLN A 159 -3.31 -3.49 6.36
CA GLN A 159 -3.17 -3.76 7.79
C GLN A 159 -1.75 -4.18 8.08
N LEU A 160 -1.04 -3.41 8.91
CA LEU A 160 0.29 -3.77 9.40
C LEU A 160 0.21 -4.32 10.82
N PHE A 161 0.81 -5.49 11.03
CA PHE A 161 0.85 -6.24 12.29
C PHE A 161 2.25 -6.23 12.87
N GLY A 162 2.35 -6.17 14.19
CA GLY A 162 3.62 -5.97 14.88
C GLY A 162 3.47 -5.42 16.29
N TYR A 163 4.60 -5.00 16.88
CA TYR A 163 4.69 -4.39 18.21
C TYR A 163 5.76 -3.29 18.27
#